data_AF-A0A958GM69-F1
#
_entry.id   AF-A0A958GM69-F1
#
_cell.length_a   1.000
_cell.length_b   1.000
_cell.length_c   1.000
_cell.angle_alpha   90.00
_cell.angle_beta   90.00
_cell.angle_gamma   90.00
#
_symmetry.space_group_name_H-M   'P 1'
#
loop_
_entity.id
_entity.type
_entity.pdbx_description
1 polymer ?
#
loop_
_entity_poly.entity_id
_entity_poly.type
_entity_poly.pdbx_seq_one_letter_code
_entity_poly.pdbx_strand_id
1 'polypeptide(L)'
;RGDLALVFAFIGVPVSMFLYGYGVRMFGVLARYWHSPASGKHLLIACCAGILIAIYQVCIRWNRHLEEVTTAVRKNDGAIFLGHSASQEALYLTTDLRTRHTQVIGTTSCGKSESVVLPWAIQDIQNGGGLIIVDGKADKSFLDKIYSYAVESGRASDFRLFSLSNPEESCSFNPLAVGSVQEVTERVFSSFQFDNEYFESVQKTFQGCDRSH
;
A
#
# COMPACT_ATOMS: atom_id res chain seq x y z
N ARG A 1 -0.34 22.69 -11.26
CA ARG A 1 0.45 22.33 -10.06
C ARG A 1 -0.52 21.69 -9.10
N GLY A 2 -0.77 20.40 -9.27
CA GLY A 2 -1.67 19.64 -8.42
C GLY A 2 -0.82 18.93 -7.39
N ASP A 3 -0.97 19.32 -6.13
CA ASP A 3 -0.39 18.59 -5.02
C ASP A 3 -1.00 17.19 -5.02
N LEU A 4 -0.21 16.20 -5.42
CA LEU A 4 -0.47 14.81 -5.05
C LEU A 4 -0.35 14.77 -3.52
N ALA A 5 -1.48 14.98 -2.86
CA ALA A 5 -1.70 14.57 -1.49
C ALA A 5 -1.54 13.05 -1.46
N LEU A 6 -0.29 12.60 -1.32
CA LEU A 6 0.04 11.28 -0.84
C LEU A 6 -0.82 11.06 0.40
N VAL A 7 -1.70 10.06 0.34
CA VAL A 7 -2.60 9.69 1.42
C VAL A 7 -1.75 9.12 2.57
N PHE A 8 -1.14 10.01 3.34
CA PHE A 8 -0.55 9.78 4.66
C PHE A 8 -1.09 10.79 5.68
N ALA A 9 -2.15 11.52 5.35
CA ALA A 9 -2.76 12.53 6.21
C ALA A 9 -4.07 12.04 6.85
N PHE A 10 -4.09 10.80 7.34
CA PHE A 10 -5.01 10.40 8.41
C PHE A 10 -4.20 9.57 9.39
N ILE A 11 -3.50 10.23 10.31
CA ILE A 11 -3.21 9.85 11.71
C ILE A 11 -2.38 11.04 12.24
N GLY A 12 -3.08 12.11 12.57
CA GLY A 12 -2.46 13.35 13.01
C GLY A 12 -3.43 14.20 13.79
N VAL A 13 -4.18 13.58 14.71
CA VAL A 13 -4.75 14.35 15.81
C VAL A 13 -3.62 14.45 16.82
N PRO A 14 -2.97 15.63 16.99
CA PRO A 14 -2.00 15.78 18.04
C PRO A 14 -2.73 15.51 19.36
N VAL A 15 -2.14 14.66 20.20
CA VAL A 15 -2.66 14.28 21.53
C VAL A 15 -3.05 15.50 22.37
N SER A 16 -2.48 16.67 22.07
CA SER A 16 -2.85 17.97 22.64
C SER A 16 -4.33 18.35 22.46
N MET A 17 -4.95 17.98 21.34
CA MET A 17 -6.36 18.31 21.03
C MET A 17 -7.34 17.40 21.78
N PHE A 18 -6.96 16.14 22.03
CA PHE A 18 -7.72 15.22 22.88
C PHE A 18 -7.70 15.66 24.36
N LEU A 19 -6.56 16.16 24.85
CA LEU A 19 -6.44 16.63 26.23
C LEU A 19 -7.29 17.89 26.51
N TYR A 20 -7.48 18.77 25.51
CA TYR A 20 -8.24 20.01 25.69
C TYR A 20 -9.75 19.76 25.87
N GLY A 21 -10.31 18.76 25.18
CA GLY A 21 -11.73 18.40 25.30
C GLY A 21 -12.09 17.69 26.61
N TYR A 22 -11.19 16.85 27.14
CA TYR A 22 -11.40 16.14 28.40
C TYR A 22 -11.18 17.01 29.64
N GLY A 23 -10.30 18.02 29.56
CA GLY A 23 -9.98 18.91 30.69
C GLY A 23 -11.19 19.66 31.24
N VAL A 24 -12.13 20.07 30.39
CA VAL A 24 -13.30 20.89 30.79
C VAL A 24 -14.37 20.06 31.51
N ARG A 25 -14.55 18.78 31.14
CA ARG A 25 -15.51 17.88 31.81
C ARG A 25 -15.00 17.32 33.14
N MET A 26 -13.68 17.15 33.27
CA MET A 26 -13.06 16.63 34.49
C MET A 26 -13.14 17.61 35.67
N PHE A 27 -13.14 18.92 35.39
CA PHE A 27 -13.21 19.98 36.41
C PHE A 27 -14.52 19.92 37.24
N GLY A 28 -15.65 19.60 36.59
CA GLY A 28 -16.95 19.49 37.27
C GLY A 28 -17.08 18.28 38.20
N VAL A 29 -16.37 17.18 37.90
CA VAL A 29 -16.35 15.96 38.73
C VAL A 29 -15.43 16.13 39.94
N LEU A 30 -14.29 16.80 39.75
CA LEU A 30 -13.32 17.09 40.81
C LEU A 30 -13.86 18.07 41.86
N ALA A 31 -14.65 19.07 41.45
CA ALA A 31 -15.24 20.06 42.36
C ALA A 31 -16.23 19.44 43.38
N ARG A 32 -16.97 18.40 42.98
CA ARG A 32 -17.88 17.66 43.88
C ARG A 32 -17.15 16.69 44.81
N TYR A 33 -15.90 16.34 44.50
CA TYR A 33 -15.10 15.33 45.21
C TYR A 33 -14.34 15.87 46.43
N TRP A 34 -14.14 17.19 46.51
CA TRP A 34 -13.36 17.83 47.58
C TRP A 34 -13.98 17.65 48.98
N HIS A 35 -15.30 17.48 49.08
CA HIS A 35 -16.05 17.46 50.36
C HIS A 35 -16.27 16.09 51.04
N SER A 36 -15.70 14.97 50.55
CA SER A 36 -15.93 13.61 51.11
C SER A 36 -14.82 13.14 52.09
N PRO A 37 -15.02 12.16 53.00
CA PRO A 37 -14.02 11.73 54.00
C PRO A 37 -12.72 11.16 53.40
N ALA A 38 -11.62 11.30 54.14
CA ALA A 38 -10.23 11.27 53.63
C ALA A 38 -9.68 9.91 53.14
N SER A 39 -10.24 8.77 53.54
CA SER A 39 -9.61 7.45 53.34
C SER A 39 -9.75 6.87 51.92
N GLY A 40 -10.82 7.17 51.19
CA GLY A 40 -11.03 6.70 49.81
C GLY A 40 -10.37 7.55 48.72
N LYS A 41 -9.91 8.76 49.08
CA LYS A 41 -9.38 9.75 48.14
C LYS A 41 -8.01 9.36 47.58
N HIS A 42 -7.14 8.84 48.44
CA HIS A 42 -5.78 8.46 48.05
C HIS A 42 -5.77 7.27 47.08
N LEU A 43 -6.67 6.29 47.27
CA LEU A 43 -6.81 5.14 46.38
C LEU A 43 -7.29 5.57 44.98
N LEU A 44 -8.29 6.46 44.93
CA LEU A 44 -8.86 6.92 43.66
C LEU A 44 -7.88 7.81 42.89
N ILE A 45 -7.12 8.67 43.57
CA ILE A 45 -6.03 9.46 42.98
C ILE A 45 -4.93 8.53 42.44
N ALA A 46 -4.55 7.49 43.18
CA ALA A 46 -3.57 6.51 42.71
C ALA A 46 -4.05 5.74 41.48
N CYS A 47 -5.33 5.33 41.43
CA CYS A 47 -5.93 4.70 40.25
C CYS A 47 -5.95 5.64 39.03
N CYS A 48 -6.35 6.91 39.22
CA CYS A 48 -6.33 7.90 38.15
C CYS A 48 -4.90 8.17 37.63
N ALA A 49 -3.92 8.27 38.53
CA ALA A 49 -2.52 8.43 38.15
C ALA A 49 -2.01 7.20 37.38
N GLY A 50 -2.35 5.99 37.81
CA GLY A 50 -2.02 4.75 37.10
C GLY A 50 -2.62 4.68 35.69
N ILE A 51 -3.89 5.08 35.53
CA ILE A 51 -4.55 5.16 34.22
C ILE A 51 -3.88 6.20 33.32
N LEU A 52 -3.55 7.38 33.84
CA LEU A 52 -2.85 8.42 33.09
C LEU A 52 -1.45 7.96 32.65
N ILE A 53 -0.71 7.27 33.52
CA ILE A 53 0.59 6.68 33.18
C ILE A 53 0.40 5.62 32.08
N ALA A 54 -0.58 4.72 32.19
CA ALA A 54 -0.85 3.72 31.18
C ALA A 54 -1.19 4.34 29.81
N ILE A 55 -2.04 5.36 29.78
CA ILE A 55 -2.36 6.12 28.56
C ILE A 55 -1.10 6.77 28.00
N TYR A 56 -0.29 7.41 28.84
CA TYR A 56 0.96 8.03 28.42
C TYR A 56 1.96 7.02 27.81
N GLN A 57 2.10 5.84 28.41
CA GLN A 57 2.94 4.76 27.89
C GLN A 57 2.44 4.24 26.54
N VAL A 58 1.12 4.10 26.37
CA VAL A 58 0.50 3.73 25.08
C VAL A 58 0.78 4.82 24.03
N CYS A 59 0.63 6.10 24.38
CA CYS A 59 0.95 7.21 23.49
C CYS A 59 2.43 7.22 23.07
N ILE A 60 3.36 7.01 24.00
CA ILE A 60 4.80 6.92 23.68
C ILE A 60 5.07 5.76 22.72
N ARG A 61 4.47 4.59 22.98
CA ARG A 61 4.68 3.40 22.15
C ARG A 61 4.10 3.59 20.76
N TRP A 62 2.94 4.22 20.65
CA TRP A 62 2.33 4.61 19.39
C TRP A 62 3.20 5.61 18.62
N ASN A 63 3.72 6.64 19.30
CA ASN A 63 4.59 7.64 18.66
C ASN A 63 5.88 7.02 18.12
N ARG A 64 6.50 6.12 18.87
CA ARG A 64 7.69 5.39 18.42
C ARG A 64 7.42 4.49 17.21
N HIS A 65 6.27 3.82 17.20
CA HIS A 65 5.86 3.01 16.05
C HIS A 65 5.66 3.87 14.80
N LEU A 66 5.04 5.05 14.95
CA LEU A 66 4.91 6.00 13.84
C LEU A 66 6.28 6.50 13.35
N GLU A 67 7.21 6.79 14.26
CA GLU A 67 8.59 7.16 13.93
C GLU A 67 9.35 6.03 13.22
N GLU A 68 9.16 4.76 13.60
CA GLU A 68 9.75 3.62 12.91
C GLU A 68 9.23 3.49 11.47
N VAL A 69 7.91 3.68 11.27
CA VAL A 69 7.29 3.66 9.94
C VAL A 69 7.79 4.83 9.06
N THR A 70 8.03 6.02 9.63
CA THR A 70 8.62 7.14 8.90
C THR A 70 10.13 7.03 8.72
N THR A 71 10.85 6.31 9.59
CA THR A 71 12.30 6.08 9.48
C THR A 71 12.66 4.99 8.48
N ALA A 72 11.71 4.12 8.11
CA ALA A 72 11.84 3.15 7.01
C ALA A 72 12.00 3.78 5.61
N VAL A 73 12.11 5.12 5.59
CA VAL A 73 12.20 6.00 4.42
C VAL A 73 13.63 6.56 4.26
N ARG A 74 14.65 5.84 4.73
CA ARG A 74 16.07 6.19 4.53
C ARG A 74 16.61 5.54 3.26
N LYS A 75 17.52 6.25 2.57
CA LYS A 75 18.20 5.77 1.37
C LYS A 75 19.03 4.51 1.71
N ASN A 76 18.70 3.39 1.09
CA ASN A 76 19.52 2.17 1.07
C ASN A 76 19.86 1.81 -0.40
N ASP A 77 20.69 0.78 -0.59
CA ASP A 77 20.98 0.28 -1.92
C ASP A 77 19.71 -0.29 -2.58
N GLY A 78 19.38 0.21 -3.76
CA GLY A 78 18.17 -0.17 -4.49
C GLY A 78 16.86 0.47 -4.01
N ALA A 79 16.93 1.45 -3.08
CA ALA A 79 15.75 2.26 -2.72
C ALA A 79 15.22 3.05 -3.92
N ILE A 80 13.90 3.16 -4.00
CA ILE A 80 13.18 3.97 -4.99
C ILE A 80 12.81 5.31 -4.36
N PHE A 81 13.21 6.41 -4.96
CA PHE A 81 12.81 7.75 -4.55
C PHE A 81 11.30 7.96 -4.77
N LEU A 82 10.62 8.41 -3.71
CA LEU A 82 9.20 8.71 -3.70
C LEU A 82 8.90 10.20 -3.93
N GLY A 83 9.74 11.08 -3.40
CA GLY A 83 9.50 12.52 -3.41
C GLY A 83 10.06 13.19 -2.16
N HIS A 84 9.55 14.38 -1.85
CA HIS A 84 9.93 15.12 -0.65
C HIS A 84 8.76 15.21 0.34
N SER A 85 9.06 15.19 1.64
CA SER A 85 8.10 15.49 2.69
C SER A 85 7.73 16.98 2.71
N ALA A 86 6.73 17.34 3.52
CA ALA A 86 6.42 18.75 3.80
C ALA A 86 7.60 19.51 4.44
N SER A 87 8.48 18.80 5.17
CA SER A 87 9.73 19.31 5.74
C SER A 87 10.90 19.36 4.74
N GLN A 88 10.66 19.08 3.45
CA GLN A 88 11.68 19.00 2.37
C GLN A 88 12.68 17.84 2.50
N GLU A 89 12.40 16.88 3.37
CA GLU A 89 13.24 15.69 3.52
C GLU A 89 12.96 14.71 2.38
N ALA A 90 14.03 14.17 1.78
CA ALA A 90 13.91 13.19 0.71
C ALA A 90 13.32 11.87 1.25
N LEU A 91 12.28 11.38 0.58
CA LEU A 91 11.58 10.17 0.94
C LEU A 91 11.91 9.04 -0.04
N TYR A 92 12.26 7.87 0.51
CA TYR A 92 12.63 6.67 -0.23
C TYR A 92 11.80 5.47 0.18
N LEU A 93 11.43 4.62 -0.77
CA LEU A 93 10.85 3.31 -0.52
C LEU A 93 11.97 2.27 -0.57
N THR A 94 12.26 1.68 0.58
CA THR A 94 13.28 0.62 0.69
C THR A 94 12.81 -0.66 0.00
N THR A 95 13.77 -1.49 -0.41
CA THR A 95 13.50 -2.79 -1.06
C THR A 95 12.69 -3.72 -0.16
N ASP A 96 12.87 -3.69 1.17
CA ASP A 96 12.06 -4.48 2.10
C ASP A 96 10.58 -4.08 2.03
N LEU A 97 10.29 -2.78 2.04
CA LEU A 97 8.93 -2.27 1.91
C LEU A 97 8.32 -2.56 0.53
N ARG A 98 9.15 -2.64 -0.52
CA ARG A 98 8.72 -3.02 -1.89
C ARG A 98 8.22 -4.45 -2.01
N THR A 99 8.54 -5.34 -1.06
CA THR A 99 7.97 -6.70 -1.03
C THR A 99 6.50 -6.70 -0.58
N ARG A 100 6.02 -5.59 -0.02
CA ARG A 100 4.65 -5.42 0.46
C ARG A 100 3.79 -4.73 -0.60
N HIS A 101 2.48 -4.89 -0.47
CA HIS A 101 1.53 -4.21 -1.36
C HIS A 101 1.47 -2.71 -1.08
N THR A 102 1.56 -1.92 -2.14
CA THR A 102 1.42 -0.46 -2.07
C THR A 102 0.18 -0.02 -2.83
N GLN A 103 -0.66 0.78 -2.18
CA GLN A 103 -1.86 1.36 -2.79
C GLN A 103 -1.68 2.86 -3.01
N VAL A 104 -1.82 3.31 -4.25
CA VAL A 104 -1.77 4.74 -4.61
C VAL A 104 -3.20 5.23 -4.84
N ILE A 105 -3.69 6.09 -3.96
CA ILE A 105 -5.05 6.62 -4.00
C ILE A 105 -5.03 8.04 -4.58
N GLY A 106 -5.95 8.32 -5.49
CA GLY A 106 -6.13 9.65 -6.08
C GLY A 106 -7.27 9.65 -7.09
N THR A 107 -7.83 10.82 -7.38
CA THR A 107 -8.93 10.97 -8.35
C THR A 107 -8.49 10.63 -9.77
N THR A 108 -9.44 10.39 -10.67
CA THR A 108 -9.14 10.25 -12.10
C THR A 108 -8.50 11.55 -12.61
N SER A 109 -7.54 11.42 -13.53
CA SER A 109 -6.79 12.55 -14.09
C SER A 109 -5.90 13.36 -13.13
N CYS A 110 -5.65 12.89 -11.90
CA CYS A 110 -4.70 13.54 -10.98
C CYS A 110 -3.22 13.23 -11.28
N GLY A 111 -2.94 12.49 -12.36
CA GLY A 111 -1.58 12.18 -12.80
C GLY A 111 -0.91 10.98 -12.11
N LYS A 112 -1.65 10.06 -11.46
CA LYS A 112 -1.04 8.89 -10.77
C LYS A 112 -0.02 8.12 -11.64
N SER A 113 -0.36 7.87 -12.90
CA SER A 113 0.54 7.15 -13.82
C SER A 113 1.82 7.93 -14.07
N GLU A 114 1.73 9.23 -14.33
CA GLU A 114 2.88 10.10 -14.64
C GLU A 114 3.71 10.50 -13.41
N SER A 115 3.07 10.68 -12.26
CA SER A 115 3.72 11.20 -11.05
C SER A 115 4.17 10.12 -10.08
N VAL A 116 3.66 8.89 -10.20
CA VAL A 116 4.00 7.79 -9.29
C VAL A 116 4.50 6.57 -10.04
N VAL A 117 3.69 6.03 -10.96
CA VAL A 117 4.02 4.76 -11.64
C VAL A 117 5.23 4.92 -12.56
N LEU A 118 5.27 5.97 -13.39
CA LEU A 118 6.36 6.21 -14.33
C LEU A 118 7.71 6.44 -13.62
N PRO A 119 7.84 7.33 -12.61
CA PRO A 119 9.09 7.49 -11.88
C PRO A 119 9.59 6.22 -11.20
N TRP A 120 8.68 5.36 -10.72
CA TRP A 120 9.06 4.08 -10.13
C TRP A 120 9.55 3.10 -11.20
N ALA A 121 8.83 3.00 -12.31
CA ALA A 121 9.22 2.16 -13.44
C ALA A 121 10.60 2.54 -14.00
N ILE A 122 10.88 3.84 -14.15
CA ILE A 122 12.17 4.33 -14.61
C ILE A 122 13.29 3.90 -13.64
N GLN A 123 13.09 4.11 -12.35
CA GLN A 123 14.08 3.74 -11.34
C GLN A 123 14.29 2.21 -11.29
N ASP A 124 13.23 1.41 -11.44
CA ASP A 124 13.34 -0.04 -11.54
C ASP A 124 14.13 -0.46 -12.79
N ILE A 125 13.85 0.14 -13.95
CA ILE A 125 14.58 -0.14 -15.20
C ILE A 125 16.07 0.18 -15.03
N GLN A 126 16.39 1.36 -14.49
CA GLN A 126 17.75 1.85 -14.27
C GLN A 126 18.51 1.01 -13.23
N ASN A 127 17.83 0.55 -12.19
CA ASN A 127 18.42 -0.33 -11.16
C ASN A 127 18.58 -1.79 -11.64
N GLY A 128 18.25 -2.10 -12.90
CA GLY A 128 18.30 -3.47 -13.42
C GLY A 128 17.15 -4.37 -12.94
N GLY A 129 16.15 -3.79 -12.27
CA GLY A 129 14.95 -4.49 -11.80
C GLY A 129 13.99 -4.87 -12.94
N GLY A 130 13.02 -5.73 -12.63
CA GLY A 130 11.93 -6.10 -13.54
C GLY A 130 10.61 -5.53 -13.04
N LEU A 131 9.71 -5.20 -13.96
CA LEU A 131 8.36 -4.78 -13.61
C LEU A 131 7.33 -5.27 -14.65
N ILE A 132 6.09 -5.45 -14.21
CA ILE A 132 4.93 -5.73 -15.06
C ILE A 132 3.93 -4.61 -14.83
N ILE A 133 3.48 -3.96 -15.90
CA ILE A 133 2.46 -2.92 -15.84
C ILE A 133 1.23 -3.41 -16.59
N VAL A 134 0.09 -3.38 -15.88
CA VAL A 134 -1.23 -3.60 -16.47
C VAL A 134 -1.94 -2.25 -16.51
N ASP A 135 -2.01 -1.65 -17.69
CA ASP A 135 -2.71 -0.38 -17.91
C ASP A 135 -4.04 -0.62 -18.62
N GLY A 136 -5.14 -0.23 -17.98
CA GLY A 136 -6.47 -0.32 -18.56
C GLY A 136 -6.83 0.86 -19.48
N LYS A 137 -6.07 1.97 -19.43
CA LYS A 137 -6.31 3.13 -20.29
C LYS A 137 -5.64 3.03 -21.65
N ALA A 138 -4.57 2.23 -21.76
CA ALA A 138 -3.78 2.02 -22.97
C ALA A 138 -3.26 3.34 -23.59
N ASP A 139 -2.69 4.21 -22.75
CA ASP A 139 -2.15 5.49 -23.22
C ASP A 139 -0.81 5.28 -23.94
N LYS A 140 -0.78 5.51 -25.26
CA LYS A 140 0.44 5.35 -26.08
C LYS A 140 1.59 6.24 -25.57
N SER A 141 1.29 7.44 -25.09
CA SER A 141 2.33 8.34 -24.59
C SER A 141 3.05 7.81 -23.35
N PHE A 142 2.33 7.09 -22.49
CA PHE A 142 2.89 6.45 -21.31
C PHE A 142 3.77 5.25 -21.69
N LEU A 143 3.31 4.45 -22.65
CA LEU A 143 4.07 3.33 -23.21
C LEU A 143 5.38 3.78 -23.87
N ASP A 144 5.30 4.80 -24.74
CA ASP A 144 6.46 5.33 -25.48
C ASP A 144 7.53 5.85 -24.52
N LYS A 145 7.13 6.47 -23.40
CA LYS A 145 8.07 6.90 -22.34
C LYS A 145 8.78 5.72 -21.71
N ILE A 146 8.05 4.69 -21.26
CA ILE A 146 8.67 3.49 -20.66
C ILE A 146 9.65 2.84 -21.64
N TYR A 147 9.24 2.68 -22.90
CA TYR A 147 10.10 2.13 -23.93
C TYR A 147 11.36 2.99 -24.14
N SER A 148 11.22 4.31 -24.19
CA SER A 148 12.35 5.24 -24.33
C SER A 148 13.37 5.06 -23.19
N TYR A 149 12.91 4.94 -21.94
CA TYR A 149 13.80 4.70 -20.79
C TYR A 149 14.43 3.31 -20.79
N ALA A 150 13.72 2.29 -21.30
CA ALA A 150 14.27 0.96 -21.50
C ALA A 150 15.41 0.99 -22.55
N VAL A 151 15.23 1.72 -23.65
CA VAL A 151 16.27 1.93 -24.67
C VAL A 151 17.46 2.68 -24.08
N GLU A 152 17.23 3.79 -23.37
CA GLU A 152 18.27 4.59 -22.73
C GLU A 152 19.11 3.77 -21.74
N SER A 153 18.47 2.84 -21.02
CA SER A 153 19.14 1.96 -20.07
C SER A 153 19.79 0.72 -20.72
N GLY A 154 19.78 0.61 -22.06
CA GLY A 154 20.35 -0.51 -22.80
C GLY A 154 19.54 -1.81 -22.71
N ARG A 155 18.25 -1.73 -22.35
CA ARG A 155 17.36 -2.86 -22.06
C ARG A 155 16.17 -2.97 -23.03
N ALA A 156 16.30 -2.41 -24.23
CA ALA A 156 15.28 -2.50 -25.26
C ALA A 156 14.92 -3.97 -25.60
N SER A 157 15.89 -4.88 -25.53
CA SER A 157 15.70 -6.32 -25.75
C SER A 157 14.84 -7.01 -24.71
N ASP A 158 14.70 -6.43 -23.52
CA ASP A 158 13.92 -6.99 -22.41
C ASP A 158 12.45 -6.55 -22.48
N PHE A 159 12.16 -5.49 -23.23
CA PHE A 159 10.83 -4.91 -23.32
C PHE A 159 9.87 -5.84 -24.06
N ARG A 160 8.69 -6.09 -23.48
CA ARG A 160 7.61 -6.87 -24.10
C ARG A 160 6.30 -6.12 -23.91
N LEU A 161 5.56 -5.93 -25.01
CA LEU A 161 4.24 -5.31 -25.02
C LEU A 161 3.21 -6.39 -25.35
N PHE A 162 2.21 -6.57 -24.48
CA PHE A 162 1.00 -7.30 -24.83
C PHE A 162 -0.16 -6.29 -24.90
N SER A 163 -0.69 -6.06 -26.10
CA SER A 163 -1.74 -5.06 -26.35
C SER A 163 -2.91 -5.69 -27.10
N LEU A 164 -4.10 -5.57 -26.52
CA LEU A 164 -5.34 -5.95 -27.19
C LEU A 164 -5.80 -4.91 -28.22
N SER A 165 -5.37 -3.65 -28.06
CA SER A 165 -5.75 -2.53 -28.93
C SER A 165 -4.86 -2.43 -30.17
N ASN A 166 -3.58 -2.82 -30.05
CA ASN A 166 -2.61 -2.76 -31.14
C ASN A 166 -1.97 -4.15 -31.39
N PRO A 167 -2.67 -5.08 -32.07
CA PRO A 167 -2.16 -6.43 -32.29
C PRO A 167 -0.84 -6.49 -33.08
N GLU A 168 -0.59 -5.54 -33.99
CA GLU A 168 0.62 -5.52 -34.82
C GLU A 168 1.90 -5.24 -34.02
N GLU A 169 1.80 -4.46 -32.95
CA GLU A 169 2.92 -4.11 -32.05
C GLU A 169 3.01 -5.07 -30.85
N SER A 170 2.01 -5.95 -30.67
CA SER A 170 1.90 -6.85 -29.52
C SER A 170 2.70 -8.13 -29.72
N CYS A 171 3.31 -8.63 -28.64
CA CYS A 171 3.79 -10.00 -28.58
C CYS A 171 2.62 -10.99 -28.53
N SER A 172 2.89 -12.23 -28.94
CA SER A 172 1.98 -13.35 -28.73
C SER A 172 2.09 -13.86 -27.29
N PHE A 173 0.95 -14.25 -26.74
CA PHE A 173 0.88 -14.82 -25.40
C PHE A 173 -0.09 -16.00 -25.41
N ASN A 174 0.39 -17.17 -24.95
CA ASN A 174 -0.43 -18.37 -24.78
C ASN A 174 -0.39 -18.80 -23.31
N PRO A 175 -1.45 -18.53 -22.52
CA PRO A 175 -1.50 -18.88 -21.10
C PRO A 175 -1.57 -20.39 -20.84
N LEU A 176 -1.80 -21.20 -21.89
CA LEU A 176 -1.90 -22.67 -21.80
C LEU A 176 -0.59 -23.37 -22.19
N ALA A 177 0.39 -22.64 -22.73
CA ALA A 177 1.62 -23.25 -23.24
C ALA A 177 2.60 -23.71 -22.16
N VAL A 178 2.52 -23.15 -20.95
CA VAL A 178 3.50 -23.37 -19.87
C VAL A 178 2.77 -23.66 -18.56
N GLY A 179 3.23 -24.65 -17.81
CA GLY A 179 2.71 -25.00 -16.49
C GLY A 179 2.28 -26.45 -16.39
N SER A 180 1.94 -26.88 -15.17
CA SER A 180 1.35 -28.20 -14.96
C SER A 180 -0.06 -28.27 -15.56
N VAL A 181 -0.57 -29.49 -15.82
CA VAL A 181 -1.95 -29.70 -16.27
C VAL A 181 -2.96 -29.01 -15.33
N GLN A 182 -2.63 -29.00 -14.04
CA GLN A 182 -3.41 -28.36 -12.98
C GLN A 182 -3.41 -26.83 -13.09
N GLU A 183 -2.25 -26.22 -13.31
CA GLU A 183 -2.16 -24.77 -13.50
C GLU A 183 -2.87 -24.31 -14.78
N VAL A 184 -2.69 -25.03 -15.88
CA VAL A 184 -3.34 -24.74 -17.17
C VAL A 184 -4.85 -24.81 -17.01
N THR A 185 -5.32 -25.88 -16.37
CA THR A 185 -6.69 -26.07 -15.94
C THR A 185 -7.19 -24.88 -15.13
N GLU A 186 -6.51 -24.52 -14.05
CA GLU A 186 -6.98 -23.50 -13.11
C GLU A 186 -7.09 -22.13 -13.78
N ARG A 187 -6.17 -21.79 -14.70
CA ARG A 187 -6.27 -20.59 -15.54
C ARG A 187 -7.55 -20.60 -16.40
N VAL A 188 -7.85 -21.72 -17.06
CA VAL A 188 -9.09 -21.88 -17.85
C VAL A 188 -10.32 -21.68 -16.97
N PHE A 189 -10.37 -22.32 -15.81
CA PHE A 189 -11.50 -22.18 -14.89
C PHE A 189 -11.67 -20.76 -14.34
N SER A 190 -10.57 -20.10 -13.98
CA SER A 190 -10.60 -18.73 -13.49
C SER A 190 -11.09 -17.71 -14.53
N SER A 191 -11.04 -18.06 -15.82
CA SER A 191 -11.55 -17.21 -16.90
C SER A 191 -13.07 -17.23 -17.03
N PHE A 192 -13.76 -18.22 -16.45
CA PHE A 192 -15.22 -18.29 -16.46
C PHE A 192 -15.81 -17.56 -15.25
N GLN A 193 -16.89 -16.81 -15.48
CA GLN A 193 -17.75 -16.33 -14.41
C GLN A 193 -18.84 -17.37 -14.19
N PHE A 194 -18.83 -18.01 -13.02
CA PHE A 194 -19.88 -18.94 -12.64
C PHE A 194 -20.94 -18.18 -11.84
N ASP A 195 -22.17 -18.18 -12.36
CA ASP A 195 -23.31 -17.56 -11.67
C ASP A 195 -23.76 -18.37 -10.43
N ASN A 196 -23.32 -19.63 -10.32
CA ASN A 196 -23.73 -20.56 -9.26
C ASN A 196 -22.58 -21.48 -8.84
N GLU A 197 -22.24 -21.44 -7.55
CA GLU A 197 -21.18 -22.23 -6.91
C GLU A 197 -21.34 -23.75 -7.13
N TYR A 198 -22.58 -24.24 -7.31
CA TYR A 198 -22.84 -25.65 -7.61
C TYR A 198 -22.15 -26.07 -8.91
N PHE A 199 -22.30 -25.31 -9.99
CA PHE A 199 -21.69 -25.66 -11.27
C PHE A 199 -20.16 -25.54 -11.25
N GLU A 200 -19.63 -24.57 -10.51
CA GLU A 200 -18.19 -24.44 -10.28
C GLU A 200 -17.62 -25.69 -9.57
N SER A 201 -18.28 -26.14 -8.51
CA SER A 201 -17.84 -27.31 -7.72
C SER A 201 -17.91 -28.62 -8.52
N VAL A 202 -18.98 -28.81 -9.30
CA VAL A 202 -19.15 -30.00 -10.15
C VAL A 202 -18.06 -30.04 -11.22
N GLN A 203 -17.79 -28.93 -11.88
CA GLN A 203 -16.82 -28.86 -12.97
C GLN A 203 -15.37 -29.03 -12.46
N LYS A 204 -15.05 -28.55 -11.25
CA LYS A 204 -13.78 -28.86 -10.54
C LYS A 204 -13.68 -30.34 -10.16
N THR A 205 -14.78 -30.98 -9.76
CA THR A 205 -14.80 -32.40 -9.36
C THR A 205 -14.53 -33.34 -10.54
N PHE A 206 -15.08 -33.04 -11.72
CA PHE A 206 -14.80 -33.84 -12.94
C PHE A 206 -13.30 -33.91 -13.27
N GLN A 207 -12.52 -32.89 -12.93
CA GLN A 207 -11.07 -32.90 -13.15
C GLN A 207 -10.26 -33.66 -12.10
N GLY A 208 -10.81 -33.81 -10.88
CA GLY A 208 -10.20 -34.66 -9.86
C GLY A 208 -10.28 -36.15 -10.23
N CYS A 209 -11.30 -36.54 -10.99
CA CYS A 209 -11.58 -37.92 -11.36
C CYS A 209 -10.67 -38.46 -12.48
N ASP A 210 -10.23 -37.59 -13.40
CA ASP A 210 -9.37 -37.96 -14.55
C ASP A 210 -7.89 -38.22 -14.18
N ARG A 211 -7.56 -38.28 -12.88
CA ARG A 211 -6.22 -38.64 -12.37
C ARG A 211 -6.14 -40.05 -11.79
N SER A 212 -7.19 -40.84 -11.91
CA SER A 212 -7.26 -42.20 -11.35
C SER A 212 -6.95 -43.32 -12.36
N HIS A 213 -6.41 -42.98 -13.53
CA HIS A 213 -5.98 -43.92 -14.56
C HIS A 213 -4.57 -43.61 -15.07
#